data_AF-A0A2T5GUF1-F1
#
_entry.id   AF-A0A2T5GUF1-F1
#
_cell.length_a   1.000
_cell.length_b   1.000
_cell.length_c   1.000
_cell.angle_alpha   90.00
_cell.angle_beta   90.00
_cell.angle_gamma   90.00
#
_symmetry.space_group_name_H-M   'P 1'
#
loop_
_entity.id
_entity.type
_entity.pdbx_description
1 polymer ?
#
loop_
_entity_poly.entity_id
_entity_poly.type
_entity_poly.pdbx_seq_one_letter_code
_entity_poly.pdbx_strand_id
1 'polypeptide(L)'
;MPQHILRYWETRFPQLRPLQRAGNRRYYRAEDIDLVRRIDTLLNREGYTVRGVQQLLAAEKTAPIIRESTPSPIPALRAIRALLAEALIEDGSAA
;
A
#
# COMPACT_ATOMS: atom_id res chain seq x y z
N MET A 1 -19.03 -7.55 2.40
CA MET A 1 -19.18 -6.80 3.67
C MET A 1 -20.55 -6.13 3.69
N PRO A 2 -21.34 -6.20 4.78
CA PRO A 2 -22.66 -5.57 4.86
C PRO A 2 -22.62 -4.05 4.76
N GLN A 3 -23.62 -3.45 4.10
CA GLN A 3 -23.71 -1.99 3.88
C GLN A 3 -23.72 -1.17 5.17
N HIS A 4 -24.36 -1.68 6.23
CA HIS A 4 -24.46 -0.96 7.51
C HIS A 4 -23.11 -0.79 8.20
N ILE A 5 -22.15 -1.70 7.97
CA ILE A 5 -20.81 -1.59 8.56
C ILE A 5 -20.00 -0.51 7.87
N LEU A 6 -20.05 -0.42 6.53
CA LEU A 6 -19.43 0.67 5.78
C LEU A 6 -19.95 2.03 6.26
N ARG A 7 -21.26 2.13 6.43
CA ARG A 7 -21.92 3.33 6.89
C ARG A 7 -21.54 3.69 8.33
N TYR A 8 -21.34 2.71 9.20
CA TYR A 8 -20.77 2.93 10.53
C TYR A 8 -19.30 3.40 10.44
N TRP A 9 -18.48 2.77 9.59
CA TRP A 9 -17.07 3.13 9.40
C TRP A 9 -16.89 4.54 8.85
N GLU A 10 -17.74 5.01 7.95
CA GLU A 10 -17.75 6.41 7.49
C GLU A 10 -17.82 7.41 8.66
N THR A 11 -18.55 7.08 9.74
CA THR A 11 -18.64 7.95 10.93
C THR A 11 -17.43 7.88 11.85
N ARG A 12 -16.70 6.77 11.82
CA ARG A 12 -15.54 6.52 12.68
C ARG A 12 -14.22 6.91 12.02
N PHE A 13 -14.14 6.79 10.70
CA PHE A 13 -12.93 7.03 9.94
C PHE A 13 -13.18 8.23 9.01
N PRO A 14 -12.85 9.47 9.44
CA PRO A 14 -13.12 10.68 8.64
C PRO A 14 -12.31 10.73 7.34
N GLN A 15 -11.37 9.79 7.15
CA GLN A 15 -10.59 9.59 5.94
C GLN A 15 -11.37 8.82 4.86
N LEU A 16 -12.35 8.00 5.28
CA LEU A 16 -13.22 7.24 4.40
C LEU A 16 -14.43 8.09 4.04
N ARG A 17 -14.32 8.89 2.98
CA ARG A 17 -15.36 9.84 2.56
C ARG A 17 -15.89 9.48 1.18
N PRO A 18 -17.11 8.92 1.09
CA PRO A 18 -17.70 8.63 -0.21
C PRO A 18 -17.96 9.94 -0.98
N LEU A 19 -17.76 9.91 -2.30
CA LEU A 19 -18.27 10.98 -3.16
C LEU A 19 -19.79 10.92 -3.20
N GLN A 20 -20.41 12.02 -2.79
CA GLN A 20 -21.84 12.23 -2.93
C GLN A 20 -22.11 12.81 -4.32
N ARG A 21 -22.84 12.04 -5.13
CA ARG A 21 -23.40 12.52 -6.41
C ARG A 21 -24.89 12.82 -6.22
N ALA A 22 -25.46 13.64 -7.11
CA ALA A 22 -26.90 13.87 -7.19
C ALA A 22 -27.68 12.53 -7.08
N GLY A 23 -28.66 12.49 -6.18
CA GLY A 23 -29.46 11.29 -5.90
C GLY A 23 -28.98 10.41 -4.74
N ASN A 24 -28.17 10.92 -3.80
CA ASN A 24 -27.78 10.24 -2.56
C ASN A 24 -27.04 8.90 -2.77
N ARG A 25 -26.43 8.71 -3.94
CA ARG A 25 -25.60 7.55 -4.24
C ARG A 25 -24.18 7.80 -3.76
N ARG A 26 -23.64 6.83 -3.03
CA ARG A 26 -22.29 6.86 -2.46
C ARG A 26 -21.35 6.10 -3.36
N TYR A 27 -20.33 6.79 -3.86
CA TYR A 27 -19.26 6.18 -4.65
C TYR A 27 -17.97 6.21 -3.84
N TYR A 28 -17.35 5.06 -3.67
CA TYR A 28 -16.02 4.92 -3.09
C TYR A 28 -14.98 4.95 -4.22
N ARG A 29 -13.88 5.64 -4.01
CA ARG A 29 -12.72 5.61 -4.90
C ARG A 29 -11.87 4.38 -4.63
N ALA A 30 -10.90 4.10 -5.50
CA ALA A 30 -9.93 3.03 -5.28
C ALA A 30 -9.22 3.17 -3.91
N GLU A 31 -8.81 4.40 -3.57
CA GLU A 31 -8.20 4.74 -2.28
C GLU A 31 -9.10 4.40 -1.07
N ASP A 32 -10.41 4.66 -1.18
CA ASP A 32 -11.37 4.33 -0.13
C ASP A 32 -11.53 2.81 0.03
N ILE A 33 -11.54 2.07 -1.09
CA ILE A 33 -11.66 0.61 -1.09
C ILE A 33 -10.43 -0.02 -0.43
N ASP A 34 -9.23 0.51 -0.71
CA ASP A 34 -8.00 0.05 -0.09
C ASP A 34 -7.97 0.34 1.41
N LEU A 35 -8.44 1.53 1.81
CA LEU A 35 -8.61 1.88 3.21
C LEU A 35 -9.60 0.95 3.93
N VAL A 36 -10.73 0.62 3.30
CA VAL A 36 -11.72 -0.34 3.84
C VAL A 36 -11.09 -1.72 4.03
N ARG A 37 -10.34 -2.22 3.05
CA ARG A 37 -9.63 -3.50 3.18
C ARG A 37 -8.62 -3.51 4.32
N ARG A 38 -7.90 -2.39 4.50
CA ARG A 38 -6.95 -2.21 5.60
C ARG A 38 -7.67 -2.22 6.95
N ILE A 39 -8.75 -1.45 7.09
CA ILE A 39 -9.55 -1.40 8.32
C ILE A 39 -10.13 -2.78 8.64
N ASP A 40 -10.64 -3.51 7.65
CA ASP A 40 -11.18 -4.87 7.82
C ASP A 40 -10.12 -5.85 8.32
N THR A 41 -8.91 -5.79 7.75
CA THR A 41 -7.78 -6.61 8.19
C THR A 41 -7.43 -6.32 9.65
N LEU A 42 -7.28 -5.05 10.00
CA LEU A 42 -6.91 -4.66 11.36
C LEU A 42 -7.97 -5.07 12.39
N LEU A 43 -9.26 -4.86 12.08
CA LEU A 43 -10.34 -5.15 13.03
C LEU A 43 -10.65 -6.64 13.13
N ASN A 44 -10.81 -7.32 11.99
CA ASN A 44 -11.35 -8.69 11.95
C ASN A 44 -10.26 -9.76 11.94
N ARG A 45 -9.05 -9.47 11.43
CA ARG A 45 -7.96 -10.46 11.39
C ARG A 45 -6.96 -10.25 12.50
N GLU A 46 -6.61 -9.01 12.78
CA GLU A 46 -5.58 -8.67 13.78
C GLU A 46 -6.17 -8.33 15.16
N GLY A 47 -7.49 -8.21 15.28
CA GLY A 47 -8.18 -8.03 16.56
C GLY A 47 -8.04 -6.62 17.16
N TYR A 48 -7.69 -5.62 16.34
CA TYR A 48 -7.64 -4.24 16.80
C TYR A 48 -9.03 -3.72 17.17
N THR A 49 -9.05 -2.76 18.09
CA THR A 49 -10.26 -1.96 18.35
C THR A 49 -10.37 -0.81 17.37
N VAL A 50 -11.58 -0.28 17.16
CA VAL A 50 -11.82 0.90 16.31
C VAL A 50 -10.94 2.08 16.73
N ARG A 51 -10.73 2.29 18.03
CA ARG A 51 -9.84 3.35 18.54
C ARG A 51 -8.37 3.07 18.22
N GLY A 52 -7.93 1.82 18.32
CA GLY A 52 -6.56 1.41 17.96
C GLY A 52 -6.27 1.66 16.48
N VAL A 53 -7.20 1.29 15.59
CA VAL A 53 -7.08 1.56 14.15
C VAL A 53 -7.06 3.06 13.86
N GLN A 54 -7.90 3.86 14.54
CA GLN A 54 -7.88 5.32 14.39
C GLN A 54 -6.50 5.92 14.76
N GLN A 55 -5.89 5.47 15.85
CA GLN A 55 -4.56 5.93 16.26
C GLN A 55 -3.48 5.50 15.28
N LEU A 56 -3.51 4.24 14.81
CA LEU A 56 -2.53 3.72 13.86
C LEU A 56 -2.57 4.50 12.54
N LEU A 57 -3.76 4.70 11.98
CA LEU A 57 -3.93 5.48 10.75
C LEU A 57 -3.59 6.96 10.89
N ALA A 58 -3.69 7.53 12.10
CA ALA A 58 -3.25 8.90 12.38
C ALA A 58 -1.73 8.98 12.48
N ALA A 59 -1.10 8.01 13.15
CA ALA A 59 0.36 7.92 13.27
C ALA A 59 1.03 7.73 11.91
N GLU A 60 0.49 6.89 11.03
CA GLU A 60 1.00 6.69 9.66
C GLU A 60 0.90 7.95 8.78
N LYS A 61 -0.07 8.83 9.03
CA LYS A 61 -0.19 10.12 8.33
C LYS A 61 0.82 11.16 8.81
N THR A 62 1.17 11.11 10.09
CA THR A 62 2.12 12.04 10.72
C THR A 62 3.56 11.57 10.58
N ALA A 63 3.78 10.26 10.44
CA ALA A 63 5.07 9.73 10.06
C ALA A 63 5.49 10.41 8.75
N PRO A 64 6.58 11.20 8.73
CA PRO A 64 7.12 11.65 7.47
C PRO A 64 7.38 10.39 6.67
N ILE A 65 6.98 10.40 5.41
CA ILE A 65 7.36 9.36 4.47
C ILE A 65 8.88 9.48 4.33
N ILE A 66 9.62 8.93 5.29
CA ILE A 66 10.93 8.38 5.00
C ILE A 66 10.58 7.19 4.12
N ARG A 67 10.34 7.48 2.83
CA ARG A 67 10.59 6.49 1.80
C ARG A 67 12.08 6.26 1.98
N GLU A 68 12.40 5.27 2.79
CA GLU A 68 13.74 4.73 2.82
C GLU A 68 13.97 4.38 1.36
N SER A 69 14.76 5.23 0.72
CA SER A 69 15.07 5.14 -0.69
C SER A 69 16.01 3.97 -0.74
N THR A 70 15.48 2.74 -0.67
CA THR A 70 16.28 1.56 -0.93
C THR A 70 16.86 1.82 -2.32
N PRO A 71 18.18 2.01 -2.44
CA PRO A 71 18.78 2.34 -3.71
C PRO A 71 18.37 1.25 -4.69
N SER A 72 17.90 1.67 -5.86
CA SER A 72 17.41 0.74 -6.88
C SER A 72 18.48 -0.34 -7.12
N PRO A 73 18.14 -1.64 -7.10
CA PRO A 73 19.11 -2.72 -7.32
C PRO A 73 19.53 -2.84 -8.80
N ILE A 74 18.95 -2.03 -9.69
CA ILE A 74 19.21 -2.05 -11.14
C ILE A 74 20.69 -1.86 -11.54
N PRO A 75 21.51 -0.99 -10.90
CA PRO A 75 22.93 -0.85 -11.24
C PRO A 75 23.72 -2.11 -10.87
N ALA A 76 23.44 -2.72 -9.71
CA ALA A 76 24.11 -3.94 -9.26
C ALA A 76 23.82 -5.12 -10.20
N LEU A 77 22.56 -5.29 -10.59
CA LEU A 77 22.17 -6.31 -11.58
C LEU A 77 22.82 -6.08 -12.95
N ARG A 78 22.96 -4.82 -13.38
CA ARG A 78 23.64 -4.47 -14.63
C ARG A 78 25.14 -4.78 -14.56
N ALA A 79 25.78 -4.53 -13.43
CA ALA A 79 27.20 -4.85 -13.22
C ALA A 79 27.43 -6.36 -13.25
N ILE A 80 26.60 -7.15 -12.56
CA ILE A 80 26.66 -8.62 -12.59
C ILE A 80 26.48 -9.12 -14.03
N ARG A 81 25.50 -8.59 -14.77
CA ARG A 81 25.28 -8.96 -16.18
C ARG A 81 26.48 -8.64 -17.06
N ALA A 82 27.12 -7.49 -16.86
CA ALA A 82 28.30 -7.09 -17.64
C ALA A 82 29.50 -8.00 -17.36
N LEU A 83 29.75 -8.32 -16.08
CA LEU A 83 30.83 -9.24 -15.70
C LEU A 83 30.61 -10.65 -16.26
N LEU A 84 29.38 -11.16 -16.20
CA LEU A 84 29.05 -12.46 -16.79
C LEU A 84 29.17 -12.46 -18.32
N ALA A 85 28.80 -11.36 -18.97
CA ALA A 85 28.95 -11.22 -20.41
C ALA A 85 30.42 -11.21 -20.83
N GLU A 86 31.30 -10.52 -20.09
CA GLU A 86 32.73 -10.50 -20.34
C GLU A 86 33.36 -11.88 -20.16
N ALA A 87 33.06 -12.56 -19.04
CA ALA A 87 33.58 -13.89 -18.77
C ALA A 87 33.19 -14.90 -19.87
N LEU A 88 31.97 -14.81 -20.40
CA LEU A 88 31.52 -15.67 -21.50
C LEU A 88 32.21 -15.35 -22.84
N ILE A 89 32.67 -14.12 -23.05
CA ILE A 89 33.45 -13.73 -24.23
C ILE A 89 34.88 -14.26 -24.11
N GLU A 90 35.47 -14.17 -22.92
CA GLU A 90 36.81 -14.73 -22.63
C GLU A 90 36.84 -16.25 -22.81
N ASP A 91 35.83 -16.97 -22.28
CA ASP A 91 35.72 -18.43 -22.42
C ASP A 91 35.50 -18.86 -23.89
N GLY A 92 34.87 -18.01 -24.71
CA GLY A 92 34.66 -18.24 -26.13
C GLY A 92 35.84 -17.90 -27.04
N SER A 93 36.84 -17.16 -26.55
CA SER A 93 38.03 -16.74 -27.30
C SER A 93 39.20 -17.74 -27.20
N ALA A 94 39.05 -18.82 -26.43
CA ALA A 94 40.06 -19.86 -26.21
C ALA A 94 39.90 -21.10 -27.13
N ALA A 95 39.15 -20.99 -28.22
CA ALA A 95 38.99 -22.02 -29.26
C ALA A 95 39.51 -21.52 -30.62
#